data_AF-A0A7J5LI47-F1
#
_entry.id   AF-A0A7J5LI47-F1
#
_cell.length_a   1.000
_cell.length_b   1.000
_cell.length_c   1.000
_cell.angle_alpha   90.00
_cell.angle_beta   90.00
_cell.angle_gamma   90.00
#
_symmetry.space_group_name_H-M   'P 1'
#
loop_
_entity.id
_entity.type
_entity.pdbx_description
1 polymer ?
#
loop_
_entity_poly.entity_id
_entity_poly.type
_entity_poly.pdbx_seq_one_letter_code
_entity_poly.pdbx_strand_id
1 'polypeptide(L)'
;DWIIQKDGATFNTDGAVKAAQKIKDWQDAGYFSSDALALDGSTALSRFCNGEALFFPSGSWYSASINDALGDDAGWIAFPGEKADSGSAAANAVTAFGIPANAKNKNAAAAFLDFLQSDEARQIAVDNGYPPVGEGETPSTDNQLLGQVLTAYEGLVKTGNTTDYINNATAGMQASAIIPGFQSLIDGTMTPKAFVESIQAQYEKEVK
;
A
#
# COMPACT_ATOMS: atom_id res chain seq x y z
N ASP A 1 0.27 14.20 -4.39
CA ASP A 1 0.91 15.49 -4.75
C ASP A 1 2.31 15.70 -4.19
N TRP A 2 2.53 15.63 -2.87
CA TRP A 2 3.88 15.85 -2.33
C TRP A 2 4.91 14.82 -2.84
N ILE A 3 4.53 13.55 -2.95
CA ILE A 3 5.40 12.47 -3.48
C ILE A 3 5.92 12.77 -4.89
N ILE A 4 5.09 13.36 -5.75
CA ILE A 4 5.47 13.75 -7.11
C ILE A 4 6.10 15.15 -7.19
N GLN A 5 6.52 15.73 -6.05
CA GLN A 5 7.22 17.01 -5.94
C GLN A 5 6.44 18.19 -6.56
N LYS A 6 5.11 18.18 -6.47
CA LYS A 6 4.30 19.32 -6.91
C LYS A 6 4.56 20.52 -6.00
N ASP A 7 4.83 21.68 -6.59
CA ASP A 7 5.07 22.93 -5.86
C ASP A 7 3.97 23.23 -4.84
N GLY A 8 4.39 23.54 -3.61
CA GLY A 8 3.50 23.87 -2.49
C GLY A 8 2.78 22.68 -1.85
N ALA A 9 2.98 21.45 -2.34
CA ALA A 9 2.43 20.26 -1.70
C ALA A 9 3.22 19.85 -0.45
N THR A 10 2.52 19.35 0.56
CA THR A 10 3.13 18.91 1.83
C THR A 10 2.44 17.66 2.35
N PHE A 11 3.18 16.82 3.07
CA PHE A 11 2.60 15.75 3.89
C PHE A 11 1.99 16.31 5.18
N ASN A 12 2.50 17.43 5.69
CA ASN A 12 2.04 18.05 6.92
C ASN A 12 0.70 18.76 6.75
N THR A 13 -0.35 17.96 6.73
CA THR A 13 -1.74 18.38 6.57
C THR A 13 -2.58 17.97 7.77
N ASP A 14 -3.68 18.67 8.02
CA ASP A 14 -4.65 18.27 9.05
C ASP A 14 -5.17 16.84 8.83
N GLY A 15 -5.29 16.41 7.57
CA GLY A 15 -5.68 15.04 7.22
C GLY A 15 -4.66 14.01 7.68
N ALA A 16 -3.36 14.25 7.45
CA ALA A 16 -2.30 13.36 7.93
C ALA A 16 -2.26 13.29 9.47
N VAL A 17 -2.45 14.43 10.15
CA VAL A 17 -2.48 14.46 11.63
C VAL A 17 -3.69 13.68 12.16
N LYS A 18 -4.87 13.83 11.52
CA LYS A 18 -6.06 13.03 11.86
C LYS A 18 -5.86 11.54 11.63
N ALA A 19 -5.21 11.14 10.54
CA ALA A 19 -4.89 9.74 10.27
C ALA A 19 -3.94 9.16 11.33
N ALA A 20 -2.88 9.89 11.69
CA ALA A 20 -1.97 9.48 12.77
C ALA A 20 -2.69 9.41 14.13
N GLN A 21 -3.60 10.35 14.42
CA GLN A 21 -4.43 10.30 15.62
C GLN A 21 -5.33 9.06 15.62
N LYS A 22 -5.90 8.68 14.48
CA LYS A 22 -6.76 7.49 14.39
C LYS A 22 -6.00 6.20 14.73
N ILE A 23 -4.75 6.09 14.27
CA ILE A 23 -3.88 4.95 14.59
C ILE A 23 -3.57 4.93 16.09
N LYS A 24 -3.29 6.10 16.69
CA LYS A 24 -3.09 6.20 18.14
C LYS A 24 -4.35 5.81 18.92
N ASP A 25 -5.53 6.26 18.47
CA ASP A 25 -6.81 5.91 19.09
C ASP A 25 -7.04 4.39 19.07
N TRP A 26 -6.70 3.70 17.97
CA TRP A 26 -6.79 2.24 17.86
C TRP A 26 -5.83 1.52 18.79
N GLN A 27 -4.61 2.04 18.93
CA GLN A 27 -3.65 1.52 19.90
C GLN A 27 -4.17 1.68 21.34
N ASP A 28 -4.68 2.85 21.70
CA ASP A 28 -5.20 3.13 23.04
C ASP A 28 -6.47 2.33 23.36
N ALA A 29 -7.26 2.00 22.33
CA ALA A 29 -8.41 1.12 22.44
C ALA A 29 -8.05 -0.39 22.49
N GLY A 30 -6.78 -0.75 22.29
CA GLY A 30 -6.29 -2.13 22.31
C GLY A 30 -6.67 -2.94 21.07
N TYR A 31 -6.83 -2.29 19.91
CA TYR A 31 -7.18 -2.98 18.65
C TYR A 31 -5.97 -3.64 17.97
N PHE A 32 -4.75 -3.24 18.31
CA PHE A 32 -3.53 -3.96 17.91
C PHE A 32 -3.16 -5.03 18.93
N SER A 33 -2.43 -6.06 18.50
CA SER A 33 -1.91 -7.06 19.44
C SER A 33 -0.97 -6.40 20.44
N SER A 34 -0.95 -6.90 21.68
CA SER A 34 -0.11 -6.33 22.75
C SER A 34 1.40 -6.37 22.44
N ASP A 35 1.80 -7.25 21.53
CA ASP A 35 3.17 -7.43 21.06
C ASP A 35 3.40 -6.86 19.65
N ALA A 36 2.51 -6.03 19.11
CA ALA A 36 2.56 -5.53 17.72
C ALA A 36 3.92 -4.93 17.32
N LEU A 37 4.60 -4.24 18.25
CA LEU A 37 5.93 -3.65 18.03
C LEU A 37 7.07 -4.68 17.87
N ALA A 38 6.85 -5.92 18.30
CA ALA A 38 7.80 -7.02 18.20
C ALA A 38 7.50 -7.97 17.03
N LEU A 39 6.42 -7.73 16.28
CA LEU A 39 6.04 -8.58 15.15
C LEU A 39 6.73 -8.14 13.86
N ASP A 40 7.31 -9.11 13.15
CA ASP A 40 7.63 -8.96 11.74
C ASP A 40 6.43 -9.32 10.85
N GLY A 41 6.52 -8.95 9.57
CA GLY A 41 5.43 -9.17 8.61
C GLY A 41 5.08 -10.65 8.41
N SER A 42 6.08 -11.55 8.44
CA SER A 42 5.87 -12.99 8.32
C SER A 42 5.11 -13.58 9.51
N THR A 43 5.44 -13.14 10.73
CA THR A 43 4.80 -13.58 11.95
C THR A 43 3.36 -13.07 11.99
N ALA A 44 3.14 -11.80 11.63
CA ALA A 44 1.79 -11.22 11.54
C ALA A 44 0.92 -11.97 10.50
N LEU A 45 1.47 -12.26 9.32
CA LEU A 45 0.80 -13.08 8.29
C LEU A 45 0.43 -14.46 8.84
N SER A 46 1.37 -15.16 9.46
CA SER A 46 1.12 -16.49 10.00
C SER A 46 0.03 -16.50 11.07
N ARG A 47 0.00 -15.51 11.97
CA ARG A 47 -1.05 -15.37 12.98
C ARG A 47 -2.43 -15.13 12.35
N PHE A 48 -2.51 -14.26 11.33
CA PHE A 48 -3.75 -14.04 10.61
C PHE A 48 -4.25 -15.33 9.92
N CYS A 49 -3.37 -16.04 9.21
CA CYS A 49 -3.68 -17.32 8.59
C CYS A 49 -4.09 -18.41 9.59
N ASN A 50 -3.71 -18.28 10.86
CA ASN A 50 -4.13 -19.19 11.95
C ASN A 50 -5.42 -18.74 12.67
N GLY A 51 -6.07 -17.66 12.21
CA GLY A 51 -7.30 -17.14 12.81
C GLY A 51 -7.10 -16.35 14.10
N GLU A 52 -5.88 -15.90 14.40
CA GLU A 52 -5.57 -15.14 15.63
C GLU A 52 -5.89 -13.63 15.51
N ALA A 53 -6.28 -13.16 14.32
CA ALA A 53 -6.64 -11.77 14.07
C ALA A 53 -7.84 -11.66 13.12
N LEU A 54 -8.70 -10.66 13.34
CA LEU A 54 -9.87 -10.40 12.49
C LEU A 54 -9.51 -9.61 11.23
N PHE A 55 -8.53 -8.71 11.31
CA PHE A 55 -8.07 -7.88 10.20
C PHE A 55 -6.55 -7.95 10.05
N PHE A 56 -6.09 -7.97 8.80
CA PHE A 56 -4.68 -7.90 8.44
C PHE A 56 -4.49 -6.86 7.31
N PRO A 57 -4.02 -5.64 7.63
CA PRO A 57 -3.83 -4.59 6.63
C PRO A 57 -2.78 -5.01 5.59
N SER A 58 -3.22 -5.32 4.37
CA SER A 58 -2.33 -5.79 3.32
C SER A 58 -2.87 -5.57 1.91
N GLY A 59 -2.01 -5.82 0.91
CA GLY A 59 -2.35 -5.81 -0.50
C GLY A 59 -2.32 -7.20 -1.13
N SER A 60 -2.25 -7.24 -2.45
CA SER A 60 -2.38 -8.49 -3.24
C SER A 60 -1.24 -9.49 -3.03
N TRP A 61 -0.07 -9.05 -2.56
CA TRP A 61 1.15 -9.87 -2.45
C TRP A 61 1.06 -11.04 -1.45
N TYR A 62 0.11 -11.02 -0.51
CA TYR A 62 -0.16 -12.15 0.40
C TYR A 62 -1.43 -12.93 0.04
N SER A 63 -2.13 -12.58 -1.04
CA SER A 63 -3.38 -13.23 -1.45
C SER A 63 -3.23 -14.73 -1.63
N ALA A 64 -2.12 -15.21 -2.21
CA ALA A 64 -1.84 -16.64 -2.36
C ALA A 64 -1.76 -17.35 -1.00
N SER A 65 -0.89 -16.88 -0.10
CA SER A 65 -0.71 -17.50 1.21
C SER A 65 -1.96 -17.48 2.08
N ILE A 66 -2.76 -16.41 2.00
CA ILE A 66 -4.01 -16.30 2.77
C ILE A 66 -5.08 -17.21 2.16
N ASN A 67 -5.22 -17.23 0.83
CA ASN A 67 -6.21 -18.06 0.13
C ASN A 67 -5.92 -19.55 0.35
N ASP A 68 -4.65 -19.96 0.33
CA ASP A 68 -4.25 -21.34 0.60
C ASP A 68 -4.56 -21.77 2.05
N ALA A 69 -4.44 -20.84 3.00
CA ALA A 69 -4.62 -21.14 4.43
C ALA A 69 -6.10 -21.09 4.87
N LEU A 70 -6.86 -20.10 4.39
CA LEU A 70 -8.20 -19.78 4.88
C LEU A 70 -9.30 -20.02 3.83
N GLY A 71 -8.98 -20.01 2.53
CA GLY A 71 -9.98 -20.17 1.47
C GLY A 71 -11.18 -19.23 1.64
N ASP A 72 -12.37 -19.82 1.72
CA ASP A 72 -13.65 -19.12 1.87
C ASP A 72 -13.82 -18.40 3.22
N ASP A 73 -12.99 -18.72 4.23
CA ASP A 73 -13.02 -18.04 5.53
C ASP A 73 -12.33 -16.66 5.49
N ALA A 74 -11.71 -16.29 4.37
CA ALA A 74 -11.07 -14.99 4.18
C ALA A 74 -11.79 -14.16 3.10
N GLY A 75 -11.82 -12.84 3.35
CA GLY A 75 -12.26 -11.85 2.38
C GLY A 75 -11.35 -10.63 2.36
N TRP A 76 -11.44 -9.85 1.29
CA TRP A 76 -10.72 -8.60 1.11
C TRP A 76 -11.69 -7.44 0.91
N ILE A 77 -11.40 -6.32 1.56
CA ILE A 77 -12.08 -5.04 1.35
C ILE A 77 -11.05 -3.93 1.24
N ALA A 78 -11.38 -2.91 0.43
CA ALA A 78 -10.60 -1.68 0.41
C ALA A 78 -10.72 -0.99 1.77
N PHE A 79 -9.74 -0.15 2.10
CA PHE A 79 -9.76 0.55 3.37
C PHE A 79 -11.00 1.47 3.40
N PRO A 80 -11.86 1.36 4.42
CA PRO A 80 -13.13 2.07 4.42
C PRO A 80 -12.91 3.58 4.55
N GLY A 81 -13.85 4.36 4.02
CA GLY A 81 -13.89 5.79 4.25
C GLY A 81 -14.25 6.14 5.70
N GLU A 82 -14.12 7.42 6.06
CA GLU A 82 -14.38 7.91 7.42
C GLU A 82 -15.85 7.71 7.87
N LYS A 83 -16.78 7.67 6.91
CA LYS A 83 -18.21 7.45 7.13
C LYS A 83 -18.73 6.35 6.22
N ALA A 84 -19.88 5.78 6.55
CA ALA A 84 -20.50 4.68 5.81
C ALA A 84 -20.80 5.02 4.33
N ASP A 85 -21.05 6.30 4.01
CA ASP A 85 -21.30 6.81 2.66
C ASP A 85 -20.03 7.35 1.97
N SER A 86 -18.88 7.34 2.66
CA SER A 86 -17.60 7.77 2.09
C SER A 86 -16.99 6.66 1.24
N GLY A 87 -16.39 7.04 0.11
CA GLY A 87 -15.66 6.11 -0.74
C GLY A 87 -14.53 5.42 0.04
N SER A 88 -14.31 4.15 -0.27
CA SER A 88 -13.10 3.44 0.19
C SER A 88 -11.88 3.95 -0.57
N ALA A 89 -10.69 3.68 -0.03
CA ALA A 89 -9.43 4.00 -0.68
C ALA A 89 -8.43 2.84 -0.55
N ALA A 90 -7.49 2.77 -1.48
CA ALA A 90 -6.33 1.89 -1.38
C ALA A 90 -5.09 2.59 -1.91
N ALA A 91 -3.91 2.17 -1.44
CA ALA A 91 -2.67 2.59 -2.06
C ALA A 91 -2.59 2.04 -3.49
N ASN A 92 -1.98 2.81 -4.39
CA ASN A 92 -1.70 2.36 -5.75
C ASN A 92 -0.71 1.19 -5.72
N ALA A 93 -0.94 0.23 -6.61
CA ALA A 93 -0.12 -0.96 -6.76
C ALA A 93 0.96 -0.80 -7.84
N VAL A 94 1.31 0.44 -8.22
CA VAL A 94 2.06 0.70 -9.44
C VAL A 94 3.56 0.66 -9.18
N THR A 95 4.21 -0.34 -9.77
CA THR A 95 5.64 -0.28 -10.07
C THR A 95 5.82 0.58 -11.31
N ALA A 96 6.29 1.82 -11.14
CA ALA A 96 6.59 2.68 -12.28
C ALA A 96 7.87 2.20 -12.97
N PHE A 97 7.75 1.80 -14.24
CA PHE A 97 8.91 1.55 -15.09
C PHE A 97 9.28 2.81 -15.87
N GLY A 98 10.56 3.16 -15.87
CA GLY A 98 11.10 4.28 -16.63
C GLY A 98 12.27 3.86 -17.51
N ILE A 99 12.41 4.49 -18.67
CA ILE A 99 13.59 4.36 -19.52
C ILE A 99 14.55 5.51 -19.21
N PRO A 100 15.74 5.25 -18.65
CA PRO A 100 16.71 6.31 -18.40
C PRO A 100 17.05 7.09 -19.69
N ALA A 101 17.16 8.41 -19.58
CA ALA A 101 17.48 9.27 -20.73
C ALA A 101 18.82 8.90 -21.41
N ASN A 102 19.75 8.30 -20.68
CA ASN A 102 21.05 7.84 -21.14
C ASN A 102 21.13 6.31 -21.36
N ALA A 103 20.00 5.58 -21.36
CA ALA A 103 20.00 4.14 -21.59
C ALA A 103 20.63 3.78 -22.95
N LYS A 104 21.52 2.78 -22.96
CA LYS A 104 22.17 2.30 -24.18
C LYS A 104 21.21 1.62 -25.15
N ASN A 105 20.18 0.93 -24.63
CA ASN A 105 19.26 0.09 -25.38
C ASN A 105 17.80 0.58 -25.26
N LYS A 106 17.53 1.84 -25.62
CA LYS A 106 16.18 2.46 -25.46
C LYS A 106 15.07 1.70 -26.17
N ASN A 107 15.31 1.23 -27.40
CA ASN A 107 14.29 0.51 -28.18
C ASN A 107 13.94 -0.85 -27.55
N ALA A 108 14.93 -1.56 -27.02
CA ALA A 108 14.68 -2.82 -26.32
C ALA A 108 13.90 -2.59 -25.00
N ALA A 109 14.26 -1.53 -24.26
CA ALA A 109 13.49 -1.15 -23.08
C ALA A 109 12.05 -0.76 -23.43
N ALA A 110 11.85 0.01 -24.50
CA ALA A 110 10.51 0.37 -24.97
C ALA A 110 9.70 -0.85 -25.42
N ALA A 111 10.31 -1.80 -26.14
CA ALA A 111 9.67 -3.07 -26.52
C ALA A 111 9.27 -3.90 -25.28
N PHE A 112 10.07 -3.88 -24.22
CA PHE A 112 9.69 -4.52 -22.96
C PHE A 112 8.50 -3.84 -22.29
N LEU A 113 8.45 -2.51 -22.26
CA LEU A 113 7.29 -1.77 -21.72
C LEU A 113 6.01 -2.00 -22.54
N ASP A 114 6.15 -2.18 -23.85
CA ASP A 114 5.04 -2.58 -24.73
C ASP A 114 4.56 -4.01 -24.40
N PHE A 115 5.51 -4.95 -24.24
CA PHE A 115 5.21 -6.32 -23.81
C PHE A 115 4.43 -6.36 -22.48
N LEU A 116 4.78 -5.53 -21.49
CA LEU A 116 4.08 -5.48 -20.20
C LEU A 116 2.57 -5.18 -20.32
N GLN A 117 2.13 -4.60 -21.45
CA GLN A 117 0.73 -4.30 -21.74
C GLN A 117 0.02 -5.39 -22.55
N SER A 118 0.75 -6.42 -23.00
CA SER A 118 0.17 -7.56 -23.70
C SER A 118 -0.69 -8.43 -22.77
N ASP A 119 -1.68 -9.13 -23.32
CA ASP A 119 -2.50 -10.06 -22.54
C ASP A 119 -1.67 -11.14 -21.84
N GLU A 120 -0.59 -11.61 -22.48
CA GLU A 120 0.34 -12.57 -21.88
C GLU A 120 1.01 -12.01 -20.61
N ALA A 121 1.61 -10.82 -20.70
CA ALA A 121 2.27 -10.22 -19.54
C ALA A 121 1.27 -9.84 -18.44
N ARG A 122 0.06 -9.40 -18.83
CA ARG A 122 -1.02 -9.09 -17.90
C ARG A 122 -1.49 -10.33 -17.15
N GLN A 123 -1.62 -11.47 -17.82
CA GLN A 123 -1.95 -12.75 -17.16
C GLN A 123 -0.81 -13.19 -16.24
N ILE A 124 0.46 -13.11 -16.67
CA ILE A 124 1.63 -13.43 -15.83
C ILE A 124 1.62 -12.61 -14.53
N ALA A 125 1.28 -11.32 -14.60
CA ALA A 125 1.18 -10.47 -13.42
C ALA A 125 0.12 -10.99 -12.43
N VAL A 126 -1.08 -11.31 -12.94
CA VAL A 126 -2.19 -11.82 -12.13
C VAL A 126 -1.85 -13.19 -11.51
N ASP A 127 -1.24 -14.10 -12.28
CA ASP A 127 -0.82 -15.42 -11.79
C ASP A 127 0.20 -15.32 -10.64
N ASN A 128 0.91 -14.20 -10.55
CA ASN A 128 1.88 -13.90 -9.50
C ASN A 128 1.34 -12.93 -8.42
N GLY A 129 0.03 -12.69 -8.38
CA GLY A 129 -0.60 -11.89 -7.33
C GLY A 129 -0.49 -10.38 -7.52
N TYR A 130 -0.25 -9.89 -8.73
CA TYR A 130 -0.15 -8.45 -9.03
C TYR A 130 -1.29 -7.98 -9.93
N PRO A 131 -1.80 -6.75 -9.75
CA PRO A 131 -2.71 -6.14 -10.70
C PRO A 131 -2.06 -6.00 -12.08
N PRO A 132 -2.81 -6.27 -13.18
CA PRO A 132 -2.30 -6.07 -14.53
C PRO A 132 -2.10 -4.58 -14.83
N VAL A 133 -1.20 -4.27 -15.76
CA VAL A 133 -0.97 -2.91 -16.27
C VAL A 133 -1.66 -2.75 -17.63
N GLY A 134 -2.10 -1.53 -17.92
CA GLY A 134 -2.71 -1.18 -19.21
C GLY A 134 -4.23 -1.25 -19.22
N GLU A 135 -4.81 -1.00 -20.38
CA GLU A 135 -6.25 -1.02 -20.61
C GLU A 135 -6.75 -2.44 -20.94
N GLY A 136 -8.07 -2.64 -20.93
CA GLY A 136 -8.72 -3.91 -21.28
C GLY A 136 -9.33 -4.64 -20.09
N GLU A 137 -9.91 -5.81 -20.37
CA GLU A 137 -10.52 -6.67 -19.34
C GLU A 137 -9.45 -7.21 -18.39
N THR A 138 -9.70 -7.11 -17.09
CA THR A 138 -8.81 -7.65 -16.05
C THR A 138 -8.73 -9.18 -16.19
N PRO A 139 -7.52 -9.79 -16.28
CA PRO A 139 -7.40 -11.23 -16.38
C PRO A 139 -7.99 -11.96 -15.17
N SER A 140 -8.54 -13.15 -15.40
CA SER A 140 -9.15 -13.97 -14.36
C SER A 140 -8.11 -14.68 -13.49
N THR A 141 -8.51 -15.06 -12.28
CA THR A 141 -7.73 -15.86 -11.34
C THR A 141 -8.66 -16.77 -10.55
N ASP A 142 -8.18 -17.98 -10.21
CA ASP A 142 -8.89 -18.91 -9.31
C ASP A 142 -8.66 -18.55 -7.82
N ASN A 143 -7.77 -17.61 -7.53
CA ASN A 143 -7.57 -17.10 -6.18
C ASN A 143 -8.68 -16.07 -5.85
N GLN A 144 -9.63 -16.48 -5.02
CA GLN A 144 -10.78 -15.65 -4.65
C GLN A 144 -10.37 -14.30 -4.05
N LEU A 145 -9.38 -14.28 -3.16
CA LEU A 145 -8.91 -13.05 -2.54
C LEU A 145 -8.28 -12.11 -3.56
N LEU A 146 -7.47 -12.63 -4.46
CA LEU A 146 -6.89 -11.82 -5.53
C LEU A 146 -8.00 -11.26 -6.44
N GLY A 147 -9.00 -12.06 -6.80
CA GLY A 147 -10.17 -11.59 -7.56
C GLY A 147 -10.90 -10.42 -6.88
N GLN A 148 -11.07 -10.48 -5.56
CA GLN A 148 -11.66 -9.39 -4.77
C GLN A 148 -10.77 -8.14 -4.76
N VAL A 149 -9.46 -8.29 -4.59
CA VAL A 149 -8.49 -7.18 -4.65
C VAL A 149 -8.54 -6.51 -6.02
N LEU A 150 -8.49 -7.28 -7.11
CA LEU A 150 -8.52 -6.77 -8.48
C LEU A 150 -9.82 -6.01 -8.77
N THR A 151 -10.97 -6.59 -8.40
CA THR A 151 -12.29 -5.97 -8.58
C THR A 151 -12.39 -4.63 -7.87
N ALA A 152 -11.97 -4.58 -6.61
CA ALA A 152 -12.03 -3.36 -5.84
C ALA A 152 -11.03 -2.32 -6.35
N TYR A 153 -9.82 -2.74 -6.70
CA TYR A 153 -8.80 -1.84 -7.26
C TYR A 153 -9.26 -1.20 -8.57
N GLU A 154 -9.88 -1.98 -9.48
CA GLU A 154 -10.47 -1.45 -10.71
C GLU A 154 -11.53 -0.37 -10.42
N GLY A 155 -12.40 -0.61 -9.43
CA GLY A 155 -13.38 0.38 -8.98
C GLY A 155 -12.72 1.66 -8.45
N LEU A 156 -11.70 1.53 -7.61
CA LEU A 156 -10.98 2.66 -7.01
C LEU A 156 -10.23 3.49 -8.06
N VAL A 157 -9.62 2.85 -9.06
CA VAL A 157 -8.96 3.53 -10.18
C VAL A 157 -9.98 4.35 -10.97
N LYS A 158 -11.17 3.79 -11.27
CA LYS A 158 -12.24 4.50 -11.99
C LYS A 158 -12.76 5.71 -11.22
N THR A 159 -12.81 5.65 -9.89
CA THR A 159 -13.27 6.78 -9.05
C THR A 159 -12.16 7.75 -8.65
N GLY A 160 -10.90 7.45 -8.97
CA GLY A 160 -9.75 8.24 -8.53
C GLY A 160 -9.45 8.15 -7.03
N ASN A 161 -9.93 7.09 -6.34
CA ASN A 161 -9.74 6.89 -4.90
C ASN A 161 -8.53 5.99 -4.60
N THR A 162 -7.44 6.21 -5.35
CA THR A 162 -6.15 5.59 -5.10
C THR A 162 -5.17 6.62 -4.57
N THR A 163 -4.32 6.23 -3.62
CA THR A 163 -3.26 7.10 -3.08
C THR A 163 -1.88 6.60 -3.47
N ASP A 164 -0.90 7.49 -3.64
CA ASP A 164 0.49 7.05 -3.76
C ASP A 164 0.98 6.37 -2.47
N TYR A 165 1.88 5.40 -2.63
CA TYR A 165 2.48 4.71 -1.50
C TYR A 165 3.57 5.57 -0.83
N ILE A 166 3.27 6.09 0.36
CA ILE A 166 4.15 7.04 1.09
C ILE A 166 5.56 6.50 1.36
N ASN A 167 5.72 5.17 1.44
CA ASN A 167 7.02 4.51 1.61
C ASN A 167 7.97 4.78 0.43
N ASN A 168 7.42 5.05 -0.75
CA ASN A 168 8.16 5.24 -1.98
C ASN A 168 8.44 6.73 -2.27
N ALA A 169 8.13 7.63 -1.33
CA ALA A 169 8.36 9.06 -1.53
C ALA A 169 9.83 9.38 -1.82
N THR A 170 10.74 8.69 -1.12
CA THR A 170 12.19 8.76 -1.31
C THR A 170 12.82 7.42 -0.88
N ALA A 171 14.08 7.17 -1.24
CA ALA A 171 14.73 5.88 -0.99
C ALA A 171 14.89 5.53 0.51
N GLY A 172 15.05 6.54 1.37
CA GLY A 172 15.20 6.35 2.82
C GLY A 172 13.91 6.49 3.62
N MET A 173 12.79 6.90 3.00
CA MET A 173 11.55 7.25 3.69
C MET A 173 11.03 6.15 4.62
N GLN A 174 10.95 4.91 4.09
CA GLN A 174 10.43 3.77 4.83
C GLN A 174 11.27 3.47 6.08
N ALA A 175 12.58 3.30 5.90
CA ALA A 175 13.48 2.86 6.97
C ALA A 175 13.81 3.98 7.96
N SER A 176 13.88 5.23 7.50
CA SER A 176 14.39 6.36 8.31
C SER A 176 13.30 7.14 9.02
N ALA A 177 12.06 7.09 8.54
CA ALA A 177 10.97 7.90 9.11
C ALA A 177 9.71 7.08 9.39
N ILE A 178 9.20 6.32 8.43
CA ILE A 178 7.89 5.66 8.57
C ILE A 178 7.92 4.55 9.63
N ILE A 179 8.84 3.59 9.52
CA ILE A 179 8.95 2.49 10.48
C ILE A 179 9.20 3.01 11.92
N PRO A 180 10.28 3.79 12.18
CA PRO A 180 10.53 4.26 13.54
C PRO A 180 9.45 5.22 14.04
N GLY A 181 8.89 6.06 13.18
CA GLY A 181 7.82 6.98 13.53
C GLY A 181 6.54 6.26 13.96
N PHE A 182 6.14 5.19 13.25
CA PHE A 182 5.00 4.37 13.66
C PHE A 182 5.25 3.64 14.97
N GLN A 183 6.47 3.11 15.18
CA GLN A 183 6.84 2.49 16.44
C GLN A 183 6.69 3.48 17.61
N SER A 184 7.23 4.70 17.46
CA SER A 184 7.12 5.76 18.47
C SER A 184 5.70 6.32 18.64
N LEU A 185 4.87 6.27 17.60
CA LEU A 185 3.46 6.65 17.70
C LEU A 185 2.70 5.62 18.55
N ILE A 186 2.93 4.32 18.28
CA ILE A 186 2.26 3.20 18.97
C ILE A 186 2.74 3.07 20.43
N ASP A 187 4.04 3.24 20.70
CA ASP A 187 4.56 3.22 22.09
C ASP A 187 4.25 4.49 22.89
N GLY A 188 3.71 5.53 22.23
CA GLY A 188 3.27 6.78 22.84
C GLY A 188 4.39 7.79 23.11
N THR A 189 5.63 7.52 22.70
CA THR A 189 6.75 8.47 22.83
C THR A 189 6.67 9.62 21.83
N MET A 190 5.83 9.51 20.79
CA MET A 190 5.61 10.54 19.79
C MET A 190 4.12 10.88 19.65
N THR A 191 3.81 12.19 19.59
CA THR A 191 2.45 12.65 19.31
C THR A 191 2.11 12.49 17.82
N PRO A 192 0.82 12.38 17.44
CA PRO A 192 0.42 12.34 16.03
C PRO A 192 0.94 13.50 15.19
N LYS A 193 0.96 14.72 15.77
CA LYS A 193 1.51 15.90 15.10
C LYS A 193 3.02 15.79 14.89
N ALA A 194 3.76 15.38 15.93
CA ALA A 194 5.20 15.18 15.83
C ALA A 194 5.57 14.07 14.83
N PHE A 195 4.77 13.00 14.74
CA PHE A 195 4.92 11.97 13.71
C PHE A 195 4.83 12.56 12.30
N VAL A 196 3.77 13.31 12.00
CA VAL A 196 3.59 13.93 10.68
C VAL A 196 4.70 14.93 10.35
N GLU A 197 5.11 15.74 11.32
CA GLU A 197 6.23 16.67 11.16
C GLU A 197 7.55 15.92 10.88
N SER A 198 7.77 14.75 11.51
CA SER A 198 8.98 13.94 11.27
C SER A 198 9.04 13.35 9.86
N ILE A 199 7.91 12.89 9.32
CA ILE A 199 7.84 12.39 7.93
C ILE A 199 8.15 13.53 6.95
N GLN A 200 7.55 14.71 7.16
CA GLN A 200 7.81 15.89 6.33
C GLN A 200 9.29 16.31 6.38
N ALA A 201 9.89 16.34 7.58
CA ALA A 201 11.29 16.71 7.75
C ALA A 201 12.25 15.73 7.06
N GLN A 202 11.96 14.42 7.13
CA GLN A 202 12.77 13.42 6.43
C GLN A 202 12.63 13.57 4.91
N TYR A 203 11.41 13.81 4.41
CA TYR A 203 11.18 14.04 2.99
C TYR A 203 12.01 15.21 2.47
N GLU A 204 11.91 16.38 3.12
CA GLU A 204 12.66 17.59 2.75
C GLU A 204 14.17 17.44 2.83
N LYS A 205 14.67 16.51 3.65
CA LYS A 205 16.09 16.19 3.74
C LYS A 205 16.57 15.38 2.52
N GLU A 206 15.73 14.50 1.99
CA GLU A 206 16.11 13.55 0.93
C GLU A 206 15.85 14.06 -0.49
N VAL A 207 14.93 15.01 -0.68
CA VAL A 207 14.63 15.60 -2.01
C VAL A 207 15.49 16.80 -2.39
N LYS A 208 16.43 17.20 -1.53
CA LYS A 208 17.44 18.24 -1.82
C LYS A 208 18.61 17.67 -2.59
#